data_AF-A0A0H5SDX4-F1
#
_entry.id   AF-A0A0H5SDX4-F1
#
_cell.length_a   1.000
_cell.length_b   1.000
_cell.length_c   1.000
_cell.angle_alpha   90.00
_cell.angle_beta   90.00
_cell.angle_gamma   90.00
#
_symmetry.space_group_name_H-M   'P 1'
#
loop_
_entity.id
_entity.type
_entity.pdbx_description
1 polymer ?
#
loop_
_entity_poly.entity_id
_entity_poly.type
_entity_poly.pdbx_seq_one_letter_code
_entity_poly.pdbx_strand_id
1 'polypeptide(L)'
;VLAWFANELALAWVHDRIPRNGVRPLPDLWFSLFPEITNSILVTELIMITLIVALFIVIFCHQYRWIVIRRIFFCAALCYTFRAFCIVIFQVPVPSEKTYCAPKSNGSLNIIISRVLRTFWSVGIEQLRPRELCGDLIVSGHTISLFMAALALKQYCPKKFFCLAELCYCATFVAITCILLARKHYTIDVVLAYCLTTRIFWTYHSLSYSYHQGDFDQIPLNQSIWAFMVPYLEADAPPPQYFQNQWKLSSNCSQYFRKRSP
;
A
#
# COMPACT_ATOMS: atom_id res chain seq x y z
N VAL A 1 10.23 3.79 -7.70
CA VAL A 1 11.23 2.74 -8.02
C VAL A 1 12.23 2.55 -6.89
N LEU A 2 12.99 3.58 -6.46
CA LEU A 2 13.96 3.45 -5.37
C LEU A 2 13.36 2.91 -4.06
N ALA A 3 12.23 3.47 -3.61
CA ALA A 3 11.53 3.00 -2.41
C ALA A 3 11.12 1.51 -2.48
N TRP A 4 10.66 1.08 -3.66
CA TRP A 4 10.28 -0.31 -3.92
C TRP A 4 11.51 -1.22 -3.84
N PHE A 5 12.58 -0.86 -4.54
CA PHE A 5 13.83 -1.61 -4.49
C PHE A 5 14.42 -1.68 -3.08
N ALA A 6 14.38 -0.59 -2.31
CA ALA A 6 14.83 -0.55 -0.92
C ALA A 6 14.01 -1.48 -0.03
N ASN A 7 12.68 -1.52 -0.19
CA ASN A 7 11.81 -2.45 0.51
C ASN A 7 12.14 -3.91 0.18
N GLU A 8 12.35 -4.23 -1.10
CA GLU A 8 12.72 -5.59 -1.51
C GLU A 8 14.09 -6.03 -0.98
N LEU A 9 15.06 -5.10 -1.01
CA LEU A 9 16.38 -5.32 -0.43
C LEU A 9 16.28 -5.56 1.09
N ALA A 10 15.49 -4.76 1.79
CA ALA A 10 15.25 -4.90 3.23
C ALA A 10 14.61 -6.26 3.57
N LEU A 11 13.62 -6.71 2.79
CA LEU A 11 12.99 -8.01 2.96
C LEU A 11 13.97 -9.17 2.76
N ALA A 12 14.78 -9.11 1.70
CA ALA A 12 15.80 -10.13 1.44
C ALA A 12 16.87 -10.17 2.55
N TRP A 13 17.28 -9.00 3.03
CA TRP A 13 18.25 -8.86 4.12
C TRP A 13 17.75 -9.44 5.45
N VAL A 14 16.51 -9.13 5.82
CA VAL A 14 15.92 -9.55 7.10
C VAL A 14 15.60 -11.04 7.11
N HIS A 15 15.25 -11.61 5.96
CA HIS A 15 14.95 -13.03 5.83
C HIS A 15 16.03 -13.96 6.40
N ASP A 16 17.31 -13.62 6.20
CA ASP A 16 18.43 -14.41 6.70
C ASP A 16 18.73 -14.16 8.18
N ARG A 17 18.29 -13.04 8.75
CA ARG A 17 18.61 -12.63 10.13
C ARG A 17 17.56 -12.97 11.17
N ILE A 18 16.32 -13.23 10.74
CA ILE A 18 15.23 -13.56 11.68
C ILE A 18 15.55 -14.80 12.52
N PRO A 19 15.24 -14.77 13.82
CA PRO A 19 15.33 -15.94 14.69
C PRO A 19 14.26 -16.97 14.28
N ARG A 20 14.69 -18.18 13.90
CA ARG A 20 13.80 -19.27 13.45
C ARG A 20 13.71 -20.43 14.43
N ASN A 21 14.71 -20.61 15.28
CA ASN A 21 14.85 -21.83 16.08
C ASN A 21 14.23 -21.60 17.46
N GLY A 22 13.03 -22.15 17.68
CA GLY A 22 12.41 -22.29 19.01
C GLY A 22 11.82 -21.01 19.61
N VAL A 23 11.69 -19.92 18.83
CA VAL A 23 11.10 -18.66 19.30
C VAL A 23 9.60 -18.67 19.03
N ARG A 24 8.80 -18.63 20.10
CA ARG A 24 7.35 -18.49 20.01
C ARG A 24 6.96 -17.09 19.49
N PRO A 25 5.80 -16.96 18.82
CA PRO A 25 5.26 -15.65 18.44
C PRO A 25 5.15 -14.70 19.64
N LEU A 26 5.26 -13.40 19.39
CA LEU A 26 4.99 -12.39 20.43
C LEU A 26 3.54 -12.48 20.90
N PRO A 27 3.26 -12.23 22.19
CA PRO A 27 1.90 -12.16 22.69
C PRO A 27 1.17 -10.99 22.02
N ASP A 28 0.07 -11.30 21.35
CA ASP A 28 -0.80 -10.32 20.69
C ASP A 28 -2.23 -10.52 21.20
N LEU A 29 -2.90 -9.41 21.54
CA LEU A 29 -4.27 -9.44 22.05
C LEU A 29 -5.24 -10.08 21.06
N TRP A 30 -5.06 -9.87 19.75
CA TRP A 30 -5.93 -10.50 18.76
C TRP A 30 -5.73 -12.02 18.73
N PHE A 31 -4.48 -12.48 18.89
CA PHE A 31 -4.16 -13.90 18.82
C PHE A 31 -4.66 -14.68 20.05
N SER A 32 -4.84 -14.01 21.19
CA SER A 32 -5.47 -14.63 22.37
C SER A 32 -6.99 -14.70 22.28
N LEU A 33 -7.62 -13.80 21.51
CA LEU A 33 -9.07 -13.73 21.37
C LEU A 33 -9.61 -14.59 20.21
N PHE A 34 -8.87 -14.68 19.11
CA PHE A 34 -9.34 -15.33 17.88
C PHE A 34 -8.46 -16.51 17.43
N PRO A 35 -9.07 -17.57 16.88
CA PRO A 35 -8.34 -18.71 16.33
C PRO A 35 -7.64 -18.37 15.01
N GLU A 36 -6.58 -19.11 14.69
CA GLU A 36 -5.87 -19.01 13.41
C GLU A 36 -6.64 -19.71 12.29
N ILE A 37 -6.96 -18.98 11.23
CA ILE A 37 -7.61 -19.49 10.01
C ILE A 37 -6.71 -19.14 8.82
N THR A 38 -5.80 -20.04 8.45
CA THR A 38 -4.78 -19.78 7.40
C THR A 38 -5.37 -19.47 6.02
N ASN A 39 -6.57 -19.97 5.72
CA ASN A 39 -7.25 -19.75 4.44
C ASN A 39 -7.82 -18.32 4.28
N SER A 40 -7.95 -17.54 5.36
CA SER A 40 -8.51 -16.19 5.26
C SER A 40 -7.63 -15.22 4.47
N ILE A 41 -6.33 -15.49 4.34
CA ILE A 41 -5.42 -14.63 3.55
C ILE A 41 -5.84 -14.54 2.08
N LEU A 42 -6.41 -15.61 1.51
CA LEU A 42 -6.87 -15.62 0.13
C LEU A 42 -7.98 -14.59 -0.10
N VAL A 43 -8.86 -14.40 0.88
CA VAL A 43 -9.91 -13.37 0.83
C VAL A 43 -9.29 -11.97 0.81
N THR A 44 -8.29 -11.73 1.67
CA THR A 44 -7.54 -10.46 1.67
C THR A 44 -6.88 -10.20 0.31
N GLU A 45 -6.19 -11.19 -0.26
CA GLU A 45 -5.49 -11.07 -1.55
C GLU A 45 -6.48 -10.73 -2.68
N LEU A 46 -7.63 -11.39 -2.72
CA LEU A 46 -8.69 -11.11 -3.70
C LEU A 46 -9.25 -9.69 -3.55
N ILE A 47 -9.54 -9.24 -2.32
CA ILE A 47 -10.01 -7.87 -2.07
C ILE A 47 -8.93 -6.85 -2.50
N MET A 48 -7.68 -7.09 -2.14
CA MET A 48 -6.56 -6.21 -2.48
C MET A 48 -6.38 -6.09 -4.00
N ILE A 49 -6.37 -7.21 -4.73
CA ILE A 49 -6.28 -7.20 -6.20
C ILE A 49 -7.46 -6.44 -6.80
N THR A 50 -8.68 -6.66 -6.30
CA THR A 50 -9.89 -5.98 -6.76
C THR A 50 -9.77 -4.45 -6.57
N LEU A 51 -9.30 -4.00 -5.40
CA LEU A 51 -9.10 -2.58 -5.10
C LEU A 51 -8.01 -1.95 -5.98
N ILE A 52 -6.90 -2.65 -6.19
CA ILE A 52 -5.80 -2.19 -7.05
C ILE A 52 -6.29 -2.05 -8.50
N VAL A 53 -7.02 -3.04 -9.02
CA VAL A 53 -7.61 -2.97 -10.37
C VAL A 53 -8.62 -1.82 -10.48
N ALA A 54 -9.50 -1.66 -9.50
CA ALA A 54 -10.43 -0.54 -9.46
C ALA A 54 -9.70 0.81 -9.46
N LEU A 55 -8.61 0.93 -8.69
CA LEU A 55 -7.78 2.12 -8.66
C LEU A 55 -7.15 2.40 -10.02
N PHE A 56 -6.59 1.38 -10.69
CA PHE A 56 -6.02 1.53 -12.02
C PHE A 56 -7.06 2.03 -13.04
N ILE A 57 -8.30 1.52 -12.97
CA ILE A 57 -9.41 1.99 -13.82
C ILE A 57 -9.69 3.48 -13.55
N VAL A 58 -9.83 3.86 -12.27
CA VAL A 58 -10.06 5.27 -11.90
C VAL A 58 -8.95 6.16 -12.41
N ILE A 59 -7.69 5.78 -12.20
CA ILE A 59 -6.51 6.52 -12.67
C ILE A 59 -6.54 6.67 -14.19
N PHE A 60 -6.76 5.58 -14.93
CA PHE A 60 -6.71 5.59 -16.39
C PHE A 60 -7.81 6.44 -17.01
N CYS A 61 -9.01 6.39 -16.42
CA CYS A 61 -10.16 7.19 -16.84
C CYS A 61 -10.09 8.65 -16.38
N HIS A 62 -9.26 9.00 -15.39
CA HIS A 62 -9.20 10.34 -14.83
C HIS A 62 -8.62 11.36 -15.84
N GLN A 63 -9.24 12.54 -15.93
CA GLN A 63 -8.77 13.60 -16.85
C GLN A 63 -7.32 14.04 -16.59
N TYR A 64 -6.91 14.06 -15.32
CA TYR A 64 -5.57 14.44 -14.85
C TYR A 64 -4.74 13.23 -14.41
N ARG A 65 -4.82 12.11 -15.15
CA ARG A 65 -4.18 10.83 -14.80
C ARG A 65 -2.72 10.93 -14.33
N TRP A 66 -1.90 11.74 -14.99
CA TRP A 66 -0.46 11.88 -14.64
C TRP A 66 -0.25 12.56 -13.29
N ILE A 67 -1.08 13.57 -12.96
CA ILE A 67 -1.05 14.24 -11.67
C ILE A 67 -1.50 13.24 -10.58
N VAL A 68 -2.60 12.54 -10.81
CA VAL A 68 -3.12 11.53 -9.85
C VAL A 68 -2.10 10.42 -9.59
N ILE A 69 -1.50 9.87 -10.65
CA ILE A 69 -0.40 8.88 -10.56
C ILE A 69 0.71 9.44 -9.68
N ARG A 70 1.23 10.63 -10.00
CA ARG A 70 2.32 11.25 -9.26
C ARG A 70 2.01 11.38 -7.76
N ARG A 71 0.81 11.86 -7.40
CA ARG A 71 0.35 12.00 -6.00
C ARG A 71 0.30 10.67 -5.25
N ILE A 72 -0.33 9.66 -5.86
CA ILE A 72 -0.50 8.31 -5.29
C ILE A 72 0.86 7.62 -5.11
N PHE A 73 1.69 7.63 -6.15
CA PHE A 73 3.01 6.99 -6.11
C PHE A 73 3.96 7.69 -5.14
N PHE A 74 3.86 9.01 -4.97
CA PHE A 74 4.62 9.73 -3.96
C PHE A 74 4.23 9.30 -2.54
N CYS A 75 2.93 9.27 -2.23
CA CYS A 75 2.44 8.81 -0.92
C CYS A 75 2.84 7.35 -0.65
N ALA A 76 2.68 6.47 -1.64
CA ALA A 76 3.10 5.08 -1.53
C ALA A 76 4.61 4.94 -1.32
N ALA A 77 5.42 5.70 -2.07
CA ALA A 77 6.89 5.68 -1.93
C ALA A 77 7.34 6.08 -0.53
N LEU A 78 6.73 7.12 0.08
CA LEU A 78 7.02 7.50 1.46
C LEU A 78 6.68 6.38 2.45
N CYS A 79 5.51 5.76 2.30
CA CYS A 79 5.08 4.64 3.16
C CYS A 79 6.06 3.44 3.05
N TYR A 80 6.41 3.03 1.83
CA TYR A 80 7.32 1.89 1.61
C TYR A 80 8.78 2.20 2.01
N THR A 81 9.22 3.46 1.91
CA THR A 81 10.54 3.87 2.42
C THR A 81 10.60 3.77 3.94
N PHE A 82 9.56 4.26 4.63
CA PHE A 82 9.46 4.14 6.09
C PHE A 82 9.39 2.67 6.52
N ARG A 83 8.58 1.85 5.83
CA ARG A 83 8.52 0.40 6.06
C ARG A 83 9.88 -0.27 5.87
N ALA A 84 10.62 0.04 4.79
CA ALA A 84 11.94 -0.52 4.56
C ALA A 84 12.90 -0.19 5.73
N PHE A 85 12.88 1.04 6.22
CA PHE A 85 13.66 1.46 7.39
C PHE A 85 13.27 0.69 8.66
N CYS A 86 11.97 0.55 8.94
CA CYS A 86 11.49 -0.20 10.11
C CYS A 86 11.87 -1.69 10.05
N ILE A 87 11.74 -2.32 8.88
CA ILE A 87 12.10 -3.73 8.67
C ILE A 87 13.61 -3.94 8.93
N VAL A 88 14.47 -3.03 8.47
CA VAL A 88 15.91 -3.14 8.72
C VAL A 88 16.26 -3.02 10.21
N ILE A 89 15.61 -2.10 10.92
CA ILE A 89 15.89 -1.83 12.34
C ILE A 89 15.34 -2.94 13.24
N PHE A 90 14.09 -3.35 13.01
CA PHE A 90 13.37 -4.24 13.90
C PHE A 90 13.18 -5.62 13.24
N GLN A 91 13.75 -6.64 13.86
CA GLN A 91 13.66 -8.02 13.39
C GLN A 91 12.86 -8.83 14.41
N VAL A 92 11.57 -9.02 14.12
CA VAL A 92 10.65 -9.76 14.99
C VAL A 92 10.48 -11.21 14.53
N PRO A 93 10.12 -12.14 15.44
CA PRO A 93 9.77 -13.52 15.08
C PRO A 93 8.44 -13.59 14.32
N VAL A 94 8.29 -14.64 13.53
CA VAL A 94 7.10 -14.89 12.68
C VAL A 94 5.85 -15.11 13.56
N PRO A 95 4.69 -14.50 13.23
CA PRO A 95 3.46 -14.56 14.01
C PRO A 95 2.74 -15.92 14.00
N SER A 96 3.02 -16.79 13.03
CA SER A 96 2.44 -18.14 12.93
C SER A 96 3.53 -19.20 12.82
N GLU A 97 3.44 -20.23 13.67
CA GLU A 97 4.32 -21.40 13.64
C GLU A 97 4.07 -22.30 12.41
N LYS A 98 2.90 -22.15 11.76
CA LYS A 98 2.50 -22.93 10.57
C LYS A 98 2.97 -22.31 9.27
N THR A 99 3.62 -21.14 9.32
CA THR A 99 4.08 -20.43 8.12
C THR A 99 5.38 -21.06 7.59
N TYR A 100 5.33 -21.57 6.36
CA TYR A 100 6.51 -22.09 5.68
C TYR A 100 7.50 -20.95 5.33
N CYS A 101 8.78 -21.16 5.65
CA CYS A 101 9.88 -20.26 5.35
C CYS A 101 10.95 -20.98 4.53
N ALA A 102 11.41 -20.39 3.41
CA ALA A 102 12.52 -20.97 2.65
C ALA A 102 13.81 -20.99 3.49
N PRO A 103 14.73 -21.94 3.25
CA PRO A 103 16.00 -22.02 3.96
C PRO A 103 16.83 -20.73 3.81
N LYS A 104 17.56 -20.38 4.88
CA LYS A 104 18.49 -19.25 4.90
C LYS A 104 19.59 -19.47 3.85
N SER A 105 20.07 -18.40 3.23
CA SER A 105 21.04 -18.53 2.14
C SER A 105 22.49 -18.77 2.61
N ASN A 106 22.76 -18.93 3.91
CA ASN A 106 24.11 -19.11 4.50
C ASN A 106 25.21 -18.22 3.87
N GLY A 107 24.87 -16.98 3.48
CA GLY A 107 25.82 -16.01 2.93
C GLY A 107 26.05 -16.05 1.40
N SER A 108 25.37 -16.90 0.64
CA SER A 108 25.49 -16.91 -0.83
C SER A 108 24.82 -15.69 -1.48
N LEU A 109 25.60 -14.68 -1.86
CA LEU A 109 25.12 -13.44 -2.48
C LEU A 109 24.29 -13.67 -3.75
N ASN A 110 24.63 -14.68 -4.56
CA ASN A 110 23.90 -15.00 -5.79
C ASN A 110 22.43 -15.40 -5.53
N ILE A 111 22.16 -16.10 -4.43
CA ILE A 111 20.80 -16.53 -4.04
C ILE A 111 20.00 -15.33 -3.53
N ILE A 112 20.63 -14.43 -2.76
CA ILE A 112 20.01 -13.20 -2.26
C ILE A 112 19.62 -12.31 -3.45
N ILE A 113 20.53 -12.08 -4.39
CA ILE A 113 20.28 -11.28 -5.60
C ILE A 113 19.16 -11.90 -6.44
N SER A 114 19.19 -13.22 -6.65
CA SER A 114 18.13 -13.93 -7.37
C SER A 114 16.76 -13.76 -6.71
N ARG A 115 16.67 -13.83 -5.37
CA ARG A 115 15.42 -13.60 -4.62
C ARG A 115 14.93 -12.16 -4.72
N VAL A 116 15.83 -11.17 -4.67
CA VAL A 116 15.49 -9.75 -4.85
C VAL A 116 14.96 -9.51 -6.26
N LEU A 117 15.64 -10.01 -7.28
CA LEU A 117 15.21 -9.86 -8.68
C LEU A 117 13.86 -10.53 -8.92
N ARG A 118 13.67 -11.76 -8.42
CA ARG A 118 12.40 -12.49 -8.57
C ARG A 118 11.24 -11.76 -7.87
N THR A 119 11.47 -11.22 -6.67
CA THR A 119 10.41 -10.48 -5.96
C THR A 119 10.14 -9.12 -6.60
N PHE A 120 11.17 -8.41 -7.06
CA PHE A 120 11.03 -7.14 -7.77
C PHE A 120 10.13 -7.27 -9.00
N TRP A 121 10.32 -8.34 -9.79
CA TRP A 121 9.50 -8.64 -10.96
C TRP A 121 8.09 -9.16 -10.64
N SER A 122 7.83 -9.57 -9.40
CA SER A 122 6.52 -10.07 -8.98
C SER A 122 5.51 -8.93 -8.66
N VAL A 123 5.94 -7.66 -8.74
CA VAL A 123 5.09 -6.46 -8.56
C VAL A 123 4.23 -6.51 -7.27
N GLY A 124 4.71 -7.19 -6.22
CA GLY A 124 4.02 -7.30 -4.94
C GLY A 124 2.83 -8.26 -4.87
N ILE A 125 2.57 -9.04 -5.91
CA ILE A 125 1.51 -10.06 -5.88
C ILE A 125 2.07 -11.31 -5.16
N GLU A 126 1.65 -11.51 -3.91
CA GLU A 126 2.11 -12.65 -3.08
C GLU A 126 1.77 -14.01 -3.72
N GLN A 127 0.68 -14.11 -4.48
CA GLN A 127 0.28 -15.34 -5.18
C GLN A 127 1.22 -15.77 -6.32
N LEU A 128 2.02 -14.84 -6.87
CA LEU A 128 3.08 -15.13 -7.84
C LEU A 128 4.45 -15.38 -7.15
N ARG A 129 4.53 -15.13 -5.85
CA ARG A 129 5.71 -15.42 -5.03
C ARG A 129 5.57 -16.86 -4.51
N PRO A 130 6.48 -17.80 -4.82
CA PRO A 130 6.56 -18.99 -3.98
C PRO A 130 6.83 -18.49 -2.55
N ARG A 131 6.06 -18.98 -1.57
CA ARG A 131 6.08 -18.54 -0.16
C ARG A 131 7.44 -18.79 0.49
N GLU A 132 8.46 -18.06 0.07
CA GLU A 132 9.85 -18.35 0.38
C GLU A 132 10.43 -17.33 1.36
N LEU A 133 10.01 -16.06 1.31
CA LEU A 133 10.59 -15.01 2.15
C LEU A 133 9.78 -14.76 3.42
N CYS A 134 10.26 -15.30 4.53
CA CYS A 134 9.85 -14.88 5.87
C CYS A 134 10.59 -13.63 6.33
N GLY A 135 9.86 -12.68 6.93
CA GLY A 135 10.41 -11.43 7.47
C GLY A 135 9.69 -10.16 7.11
N ASP A 136 8.57 -10.29 6.38
CA ASP A 136 7.61 -9.21 6.20
C ASP A 136 6.76 -9.00 7.46
N LEU A 137 7.38 -8.51 8.54
CA LEU A 137 6.75 -8.59 9.86
C LEU A 137 6.56 -7.26 10.57
N ILE A 138 7.08 -6.13 10.08
CA ILE A 138 6.86 -4.82 10.71
C ILE A 138 6.38 -3.82 9.68
N VAL A 139 5.28 -3.14 10.03
CA VAL A 139 4.47 -2.29 9.14
C VAL A 139 3.94 -3.10 7.96
N SER A 140 2.68 -3.56 8.03
CA SER A 140 2.09 -4.44 7.01
C SER A 140 1.96 -3.80 5.63
N GLY A 141 2.53 -4.45 4.60
CA GLY A 141 2.55 -3.99 3.22
C GLY A 141 1.20 -4.17 2.54
N HIS A 142 0.50 -5.27 2.84
CA HIS A 142 -0.90 -5.49 2.50
C HIS A 142 -1.78 -4.35 3.01
N THR A 143 -1.59 -3.98 4.28
CA THR A 143 -2.36 -2.90 4.90
C THR A 143 -2.06 -1.55 4.25
N ILE A 144 -0.79 -1.25 3.94
CA ILE A 144 -0.42 -0.06 3.15
C ILE A 144 -1.14 -0.08 1.80
N SER A 145 -1.03 -1.16 1.02
CA SER A 145 -1.66 -1.24 -0.31
C SER A 145 -3.18 -1.09 -0.26
N LEU A 146 -3.84 -1.78 0.67
CA LEU A 146 -5.30 -1.73 0.87
C LEU A 146 -5.78 -0.31 1.18
N PHE A 147 -5.19 0.34 2.19
CA PHE A 147 -5.61 1.68 2.56
C PHE A 147 -5.19 2.74 1.55
N MET A 148 -4.00 2.63 0.92
CA MET A 148 -3.63 3.54 -0.16
C MET A 148 -4.65 3.45 -1.30
N ALA A 149 -5.00 2.23 -1.72
CA ALA A 149 -5.96 2.02 -2.80
C ALA A 149 -7.34 2.58 -2.43
N ALA A 150 -7.85 2.27 -1.24
CA ALA A 150 -9.17 2.74 -0.81
C ALA A 150 -9.24 4.26 -0.61
N LEU A 151 -8.22 4.88 -0.01
CA LEU A 151 -8.15 6.33 0.14
C LEU A 151 -8.03 7.03 -1.21
N ALA A 152 -7.21 6.51 -2.13
CA ALA A 152 -7.10 7.04 -3.47
C ALA A 152 -8.42 6.90 -4.25
N LEU A 153 -9.09 5.75 -4.17
CA LEU A 153 -10.42 5.56 -4.75
C LEU A 153 -11.42 6.59 -4.20
N LYS A 154 -11.46 6.79 -2.89
CA LYS A 154 -12.35 7.77 -2.24
C LYS A 154 -12.04 9.21 -2.67
N GLN A 155 -10.76 9.55 -2.81
CA GLN A 155 -10.31 10.90 -3.18
C GLN A 155 -10.52 11.23 -4.66
N TYR A 156 -10.31 10.26 -5.56
CA TYR A 156 -10.26 10.50 -7.02
C TYR A 156 -11.46 9.96 -7.79
N CYS A 157 -12.36 9.19 -7.16
CA CYS A 157 -13.61 8.79 -7.80
C CYS A 157 -14.52 10.00 -8.10
N PRO A 158 -15.27 9.97 -9.21
CA PRO A 158 -16.30 10.95 -9.48
C PRO A 158 -17.45 10.75 -8.50
N LYS A 159 -18.18 11.82 -8.17
CA LYS A 159 -19.30 11.80 -7.20
C LYS A 159 -20.35 10.72 -7.50
N LYS A 160 -20.54 10.34 -8.77
CA LYS A 160 -21.48 9.29 -9.19
C LYS A 160 -21.13 7.89 -8.66
N PHE A 161 -19.84 7.60 -8.43
CA PHE A 161 -19.36 6.32 -7.92
C PHE A 161 -18.99 6.37 -6.43
N PHE A 162 -19.52 7.34 -5.68
CA PHE A 162 -19.25 7.49 -4.25
C PHE A 162 -19.61 6.23 -3.46
N CYS A 163 -20.77 5.63 -3.73
CA CYS A 163 -21.20 4.39 -3.05
C CYS A 163 -20.22 3.24 -3.28
N LEU A 164 -19.70 3.11 -4.51
CA LEU A 164 -18.68 2.10 -4.83
C LEU A 164 -17.38 2.36 -4.06
N ALA A 165 -16.93 3.61 -4.00
CA ALA A 165 -15.73 3.97 -3.25
C ALA A 165 -15.89 3.71 -1.74
N GLU A 166 -17.09 3.96 -1.18
CA GLU A 166 -17.38 3.65 0.22
C GLU A 166 -17.43 2.14 0.48
N LEU A 167 -18.03 1.36 -0.42
CA LEU A 167 -18.02 -0.10 -0.34
C LEU A 167 -16.58 -0.65 -0.39
N CYS A 168 -15.75 -0.12 -1.28
CA CYS A 168 -14.32 -0.43 -1.36
C CYS A 168 -13.59 -0.10 -0.06
N TYR A 169 -13.94 1.01 0.59
CA TYR A 169 -13.39 1.40 1.89
C TYR A 169 -13.84 0.46 3.01
N CYS A 170 -15.11 0.06 3.04
CA CYS A 170 -15.59 -0.95 4.01
C CYS A 170 -14.91 -2.32 3.79
N ALA A 171 -14.68 -2.70 2.54
CA ALA A 171 -14.02 -3.96 2.20
C ALA A 171 -12.57 -4.05 2.73
N THR A 172 -11.86 -2.92 2.92
CA THR A 172 -10.51 -2.97 3.52
C THR A 172 -10.53 -3.43 4.96
N PHE A 173 -11.55 -3.07 5.75
CA PHE A 173 -11.68 -3.54 7.13
C PHE A 173 -11.91 -5.05 7.19
N VAL A 174 -12.72 -5.60 6.27
CA VAL A 174 -12.89 -7.06 6.12
C VAL A 174 -11.55 -7.71 5.78
N ALA A 175 -10.81 -7.15 4.82
CA ALA A 175 -9.50 -7.66 4.43
C ALA A 175 -8.48 -7.65 5.59
N ILE A 176 -8.52 -6.62 6.45
CA ILE A 176 -7.67 -6.52 7.65
C ILE A 176 -8.02 -7.60 8.67
N THR A 177 -9.30 -7.79 8.97
CA THR A 177 -9.74 -8.87 9.86
C THR A 177 -9.26 -10.22 9.34
N CYS A 178 -9.36 -10.45 8.02
CA CYS A 178 -8.84 -11.67 7.39
C CYS A 178 -7.32 -11.83 7.49
N ILE A 179 -6.53 -10.73 7.41
CA ILE A 179 -5.07 -10.76 7.63
C ILE A 179 -4.73 -11.22 9.05
N LEU A 180 -5.43 -10.66 10.04
CA LEU A 180 -5.20 -10.96 11.45
C LEU A 180 -5.62 -12.40 11.79
N LEU A 181 -6.73 -12.88 11.24
CA LEU A 181 -7.17 -14.27 11.37
C LEU A 181 -6.17 -15.26 10.74
N ALA A 182 -5.53 -14.89 9.62
CA ALA A 182 -4.49 -15.69 9.00
C ALA A 182 -3.17 -15.68 9.79
N ARG A 183 -3.05 -14.85 10.84
CA ARG A 183 -1.84 -14.61 11.63
C ARG A 183 -0.62 -14.32 10.76
N LYS A 184 -0.83 -13.53 9.69
CA LYS A 184 0.23 -13.11 8.77
C LYS A 184 1.05 -11.94 9.30
N HIS A 185 0.39 -11.03 10.02
CA HIS A 185 0.99 -9.87 10.67
C HIS A 185 0.49 -9.76 12.10
N TYR A 186 1.26 -9.12 12.97
CA TYR A 186 0.78 -8.72 14.29
C TYR A 186 -0.21 -7.57 14.18
N THR A 187 -1.09 -7.43 15.16
CA THR A 187 -2.08 -6.36 15.23
C THR A 187 -1.40 -4.99 15.21
N ILE A 188 -0.25 -4.87 15.89
CA ILE A 188 0.53 -3.62 15.91
C ILE A 188 1.02 -3.22 14.51
N ASP A 189 1.37 -4.18 13.65
CA ASP A 189 1.87 -3.89 12.30
C ASP A 189 0.77 -3.32 11.41
N VAL A 190 -0.45 -3.82 11.59
CA VAL A 190 -1.65 -3.33 10.90
C VAL A 190 -1.99 -1.92 11.38
N VAL A 191 -1.98 -1.68 12.70
CA VAL A 191 -2.25 -0.37 13.28
C VAL A 191 -1.21 0.67 12.82
N LEU A 192 0.07 0.33 12.87
CA LEU A 192 1.15 1.19 12.41
C LEU A 192 1.02 1.50 10.91
N ALA A 193 0.74 0.49 10.07
CA ALA A 193 0.52 0.68 8.64
C ALA A 193 -0.69 1.57 8.33
N TYR A 194 -1.80 1.39 9.05
CA TYR A 194 -2.99 2.25 8.93
C TYR A 194 -2.68 3.69 9.31
N CYS A 195 -2.06 3.92 10.47
CA CYS A 195 -1.67 5.24 10.94
C CYS A 195 -0.71 5.93 9.98
N LEU A 196 0.33 5.22 9.52
CA LEU A 196 1.30 5.73 8.56
C LEU A 196 0.63 6.15 7.25
N THR A 197 -0.16 5.24 6.67
CA THR A 197 -0.77 5.44 5.35
C THR A 197 -1.77 6.60 5.36
N THR A 198 -2.66 6.63 6.36
CA THR A 198 -3.65 7.71 6.50
C THR A 198 -2.98 9.05 6.75
N ARG A 199 -1.97 9.12 7.63
CA ARG A 199 -1.28 10.37 7.95
C ARG A 199 -0.50 10.91 6.76
N ILE A 200 0.28 10.07 6.07
CA ILE A 200 1.01 10.51 4.87
C ILE A 200 0.04 11.01 3.80
N PHE A 201 -1.03 10.25 3.54
CA PHE A 201 -2.02 10.61 2.52
C PHE A 201 -2.68 11.96 2.83
N TRP A 202 -3.22 12.14 4.03
CA TRP A 202 -3.92 13.39 4.38
C TRP A 202 -2.97 14.58 4.54
N THR A 203 -1.77 14.39 5.09
CA THR A 203 -0.76 15.46 5.16
C THR A 203 -0.38 15.93 3.76
N TYR A 204 -0.17 15.00 2.81
CA TYR A 204 0.16 15.36 1.43
C TYR A 204 -0.95 16.18 0.77
N HIS A 205 -2.21 15.74 0.88
CA HIS A 205 -3.33 16.45 0.27
C HIS A 205 -3.61 17.80 0.96
N SER A 206 -3.36 17.91 2.27
CA SER A 206 -3.47 19.18 3.01
C SER A 206 -2.39 20.17 2.56
N LEU A 207 -1.15 19.71 2.39
CA LEU A 207 -0.05 20.54 1.88
C LEU A 207 -0.29 20.97 0.43
N SER A 208 -0.74 20.04 -0.44
CA SER A 208 -1.12 20.36 -1.83
C SER A 208 -2.23 21.40 -1.87
N TYR A 209 -3.30 21.23 -1.08
CA TYR A 209 -4.38 22.20 -1.01
C TYR A 209 -3.88 23.61 -0.65
N SER A 210 -2.99 23.69 0.34
CA SER A 210 -2.51 24.95 0.89
C SER A 210 -1.47 25.63 0.00
N TYR A 211 -0.67 24.84 -0.72
CA TYR A 211 0.19 25.32 -1.80
C TYR A 211 -0.62 26.08 -2.86
N HIS A 212 -1.75 25.51 -3.30
CA HIS A 212 -2.61 26.16 -4.28
C HIS A 212 -3.38 27.39 -3.76
N GLN A 213 -3.44 27.59 -2.44
CA GLN A 213 -4.02 28.79 -1.81
C GLN A 213 -2.97 29.88 -1.54
N GLY A 214 -1.68 29.58 -1.69
CA GLY A 214 -0.59 30.51 -1.37
C GLY A 214 -0.18 30.53 0.11
N ASP A 215 -0.74 29.66 0.95
CA ASP A 215 -0.50 29.61 2.40
C ASP A 215 0.45 28.48 2.81
N PHE A 216 1.28 27.98 1.88
CA PHE A 216 2.16 26.82 2.11
C PHE A 216 3.10 27.01 3.30
N ASP A 217 3.73 28.17 3.41
CA ASP A 217 4.71 28.48 4.46
C ASP A 217 4.07 28.77 5.82
N GLN A 218 2.77 29.09 5.84
CA GLN A 218 2.05 29.41 7.07
C GLN A 218 1.59 28.16 7.83
N ILE A 219 1.49 27.03 7.14
CA ILE A 219 0.92 25.81 7.73
C ILE A 219 2.00 24.97 8.43
N PRO A 220 1.78 24.57 9.71
CA PRO A 220 2.74 23.76 10.47
C PRO A 220 3.13 22.44 9.81
N LEU A 221 2.26 21.85 8.99
CA LEU A 221 2.54 20.61 8.26
C LEU A 221 3.74 20.74 7.30
N ASN A 222 4.11 21.95 6.88
CA ASN A 222 5.29 22.20 6.03
C ASN A 222 6.61 21.84 6.74
N GLN A 223 6.61 21.70 8.07
CA GLN A 223 7.78 21.23 8.82
C GLN A 223 8.08 19.73 8.60
N SER A 224 7.22 19.00 7.89
CA SER A 224 7.49 17.61 7.53
C SER A 224 8.74 17.52 6.65
N ILE A 225 9.65 16.58 6.94
CA ILE A 225 10.94 16.44 6.24
C ILE A 225 10.80 16.37 4.71
N TRP A 226 9.71 15.80 4.21
CA TRP A 226 9.44 15.62 2.78
C TRP A 226 8.54 16.70 2.17
N ALA A 227 8.06 17.68 2.96
CA ALA A 227 7.12 18.70 2.49
C ALA A 227 7.69 19.57 1.37
N PHE A 228 9.01 19.80 1.35
CA PHE A 228 9.70 20.57 0.29
C PHE A 228 9.47 20.01 -1.12
N MET A 229 9.08 18.73 -1.24
CA MET A 229 8.78 18.12 -2.54
C MET A 229 7.39 18.53 -3.08
N VAL A 230 6.47 18.99 -2.22
CA VAL A 230 5.09 19.30 -2.62
C VAL A 230 5.02 20.42 -3.66
N PRO A 231 5.71 21.57 -3.53
CA PRO A 231 5.73 22.61 -4.56
C PRO A 231 6.19 22.09 -5.92
N TYR A 232 7.22 21.22 -5.96
CA TYR A 232 7.71 20.61 -7.19
C TYR A 232 6.67 19.65 -7.80
N LEU A 233 5.98 18.87 -6.98
CA LEU A 233 4.97 17.91 -7.43
C LEU A 233 3.63 18.55 -7.81
N GLU A 234 3.40 19.82 -7.44
CA GLU A 234 2.12 20.50 -7.66
C GLU A 234 2.23 21.72 -8.60
N ALA A 235 3.44 22.07 -9.06
CA ALA A 235 3.69 23.24 -9.92
C ALA A 235 2.85 23.27 -11.22
N ASP A 236 2.60 22.11 -11.83
CA ASP A 236 1.80 21.93 -13.05
C ASP A 236 0.36 21.50 -12.77
N ALA A 237 -0.01 21.32 -11.50
CA ALA A 237 -1.34 20.87 -11.12
C ALA A 237 -2.33 22.05 -11.08
N PRO A 238 -3.56 21.89 -11.55
CA PRO A 238 -4.55 22.94 -11.43
C PRO A 238 -4.97 23.09 -9.96
N PRO A 239 -5.40 24.30 -9.54
CA PRO A 239 -5.91 24.52 -8.20
C PRO A 239 -7.08 23.57 -7.88
N PRO A 240 -7.32 23.23 -6.61
CA PRO A 240 -8.39 22.32 -6.17
C PRO A 240 -9.78 22.70 -6.72
N GLN A 241 -10.02 23.99 -6.93
CA GLN A 241 -11.27 24.54 -7.47
C GLN A 241 -11.55 24.08 -8.91
N TYR A 242 -10.48 23.90 -9.70
CA TYR A 242 -10.53 23.44 -11.09
C TYR A 242 -10.24 21.93 -11.21
N PHE A 243 -9.71 21.31 -10.16
CA PHE A 243 -9.46 19.87 -10.10
C PHE A 243 -10.76 19.10 -9.84
N GLN A 244 -11.57 18.94 -10.90
CA GLN A 244 -12.77 18.10 -10.82
C GLN A 244 -12.44 16.63 -11.09
N ASN A 245 -12.99 15.72 -10.28
CA ASN A 245 -12.89 14.28 -10.54
C ASN A 245 -13.84 13.90 -11.69
N GLN A 246 -13.41 14.16 -12.93
CA GLN A 246 -14.15 13.80 -14.14
C GLN A 246 -13.41 12.73 -14.93
N TRP A 247 -14.19 11.81 -15.50
CA TRP A 247 -13.64 10.77 -16.38
C TRP A 247 -13.64 11.24 -17.83
N LYS A 248 -12.49 11.15 -18.49
CA LYS A 248 -12.38 11.25 -19.94
C LYS A 248 -12.45 9.84 -20.52
N LEU A 249 -13.65 9.35 -20.81
CA LEU A 249 -13.76 8.18 -21.70
C LEU A 249 -13.34 8.62 -23.10
N SER A 250 -12.43 7.86 -23.71
CA SER A 250 -12.09 8.02 -25.13
C SER A 250 -13.38 8.09 -25.96
N SER A 251 -13.44 9.04 -26.89
CA SER A 251 -14.61 9.35 -27.73
C SER A 251 -15.22 8.12 -28.42
N ASN A 252 -14.41 7.11 -28.72
CA ASN A 252 -14.85 5.84 -29.32
C ASN A 252 -15.70 4.97 -28.38
N CYS A 253 -15.45 5.02 -27.06
CA CYS A 253 -16.20 4.23 -26.09
C CYS A 253 -17.55 4.90 -25.75
N SER A 254 -17.58 6.23 -25.71
CA SER A 254 -18.81 7.01 -25.49
C SER A 254 -19.84 6.83 -26.62
N GLN A 255 -19.39 6.73 -27.87
CA GLN A 255 -20.28 6.42 -29.01
C GLN A 255 -20.86 5.00 -28.95
N TYR A 256 -20.11 4.03 -28.41
CA TYR A 256 -20.55 2.65 -28.28
C TYR A 256 -21.64 2.50 -27.18
N PHE A 257 -21.49 3.20 -26.06
CA PHE A 257 -22.52 3.24 -25.01
C PHE A 257 -23.75 4.06 -25.42
N ARG A 258 -23.60 5.15 -26.18
CA ARG A 258 -24.73 5.91 -26.73
C ARG A 258 -25.57 5.13 -27.75
N LYS A 259 -24.98 4.16 -28.46
CA LYS A 259 -25.70 3.29 -29.40
C LYS A 259 -26.48 2.14 -28.74
N ARG A 260 -26.31 1.91 -27.43
CA ARG A 260 -26.94 0.80 -26.69
C ARG A 260 -27.98 1.24 -25.66
N SER A 261 -28.26 2.53 -25.55
CA SER A 261 -29.42 3.01 -24.80
C SER A 261 -30.64 3.03 -25.73
N PRO A 262 -31.68 2.21 -25.47
CA PRO A 262 -32.93 2.25 -26.24
C PRO A 262 -33.68 3.58 -26.04
#